data_AF-A0A7Y8F3W0-F1
#
_entry.id   AF-A0A7Y8F3W0-F1
#
_cell.length_a   1.000
_cell.length_b   1.000
_cell.length_c   1.000
_cell.angle_alpha   90.00
_cell.angle_beta   90.00
_cell.angle_gamma   90.00
#
_symmetry.space_group_name_H-M   'P 1'
#
loop_
_entity.id
_entity.type
_entity.pdbx_description
1 polymer ?
#
loop_
_entity_poly.entity_id
_entity_poly.type
_entity_poly.pdbx_seq_one_letter_code
_entity_poly.pdbx_strand_id
1 'polypeptide(L)'
;MNRHLSLNLGLAAAILLALVGAVLFGETALSATQYGQALADPASGPGEVLWQVRAPRAVCALMVGAALGLAGAVLQGLLRNPLADPGVLGVSATAALGAAG
;
A
#
# COMPACT_ATOMS: atom_id res chain seq x y z
N MET A 1 13.83 -26.28 3.49
CA MET A 1 12.41 -25.97 3.18
C MET A 1 11.83 -24.83 4.03
N ASN A 2 12.22 -24.67 5.30
CA ASN A 2 11.57 -23.73 6.24
C ASN A 2 11.92 -22.24 6.06
N ARG A 3 13.04 -21.91 5.41
CA ARG A 3 13.54 -20.53 5.28
C ARG A 3 12.68 -19.64 4.37
N HIS A 4 12.15 -20.19 3.27
CA HIS A 4 11.22 -19.45 2.40
C HIS A 4 9.87 -19.23 3.10
N LEU A 5 9.40 -20.22 3.85
CA LEU A 5 8.18 -20.12 4.63
C LEU A 5 8.29 -19.06 5.73
N SER A 6 9.40 -19.03 6.48
CA SER A 6 9.62 -18.02 7.51
C SER A 6 9.72 -16.60 6.94
N LEU A 7 10.36 -16.43 5.78
CA LEU A 7 10.45 -15.13 5.11
C LEU A 7 9.07 -14.65 4.63
N ASN A 8 8.28 -15.52 4.00
CA ASN A 8 6.95 -15.17 3.52
C ASN A 8 6.02 -14.80 4.68
N LEU A 9 6.07 -15.54 5.79
CA LEU A 9 5.33 -15.21 7.00
C LEU A 9 5.78 -13.87 7.60
N GLY A 10 7.09 -13.60 7.62
CA GLY A 10 7.63 -12.32 8.07
C GLY A 10 7.16 -11.15 7.22
N LEU A 11 7.17 -11.29 5.89
CA LEU A 11 6.67 -10.26 4.96
C LEU A 11 5.16 -10.05 5.10
N ALA A 12 4.39 -11.13 5.23
CA ALA A 12 2.94 -11.03 5.46
C ALA A 12 2.62 -10.31 6.77
N ALA A 13 3.35 -10.61 7.85
CA ALA A 13 3.23 -9.91 9.13
C ALA A 13 3.61 -8.43 9.02
N ALA A 14 4.69 -8.11 8.29
CA ALA A 14 5.10 -6.72 8.05
C ALA A 14 4.05 -5.93 7.26
N ILE A 15 3.43 -6.54 6.24
CA ILE A 15 2.32 -5.93 5.48
C ILE A 15 1.12 -5.68 6.39
N LEU A 16 0.75 -6.65 7.23
CA LEU A 16 -0.35 -6.51 8.19
C LEU A 16 -0.09 -5.37 9.17
N LEU A 17 1.13 -5.29 9.74
CA LEU A 17 1.53 -4.20 10.62
C LEU A 17 1.49 -2.84 9.91
N ALA A 18 1.91 -2.78 8.64
CA ALA A 18 1.86 -1.55 7.86
C ALA A 18 0.42 -1.11 7.57
N LEU A 19 -0.50 -2.04 7.27
CA LEU A 19 -1.93 -1.74 7.07
C LEU A 19 -2.58 -1.24 8.35
N VAL A 20 -2.30 -1.88 9.49
CA VAL A 20 -2.76 -1.43 10.80
C VAL A 20 -2.20 -0.03 11.09
N GLY A 21 -0.90 0.19 10.86
CA GLY A 21 -0.28 1.50 10.98
C GLY A 21 -0.94 2.56 10.10
N ALA A 22 -1.21 2.26 8.82
CA ALA A 22 -1.84 3.18 7.88
C ALA A 22 -3.25 3.61 8.31
N VAL A 23 -3.97 2.75 9.03
CA VAL A 23 -5.28 3.06 9.60
C VAL A 23 -5.16 3.88 10.88
N LEU A 24 -4.18 3.58 11.72
CA LEU A 24 -3.98 4.22 13.02
C LEU A 24 -3.38 5.63 12.91
N PHE A 25 -2.42 5.83 12.01
CA PHE A 25 -1.76 7.12 11.79
C PHE A 25 -2.52 7.93 10.74
N GLY A 26 -3.07 9.08 11.15
CA GLY A 26 -3.69 10.03 10.24
C GLY A 26 -3.78 11.43 10.86
N GLU A 27 -4.03 12.44 10.02
CA GLU A 27 -4.06 13.84 10.44
C GLU A 27 -5.10 14.12 11.53
N THR A 28 -6.23 13.40 11.49
CA THR A 28 -7.24 13.43 12.54
C THR A 28 -6.91 12.40 13.61
N ALA A 29 -6.46 12.83 14.79
CA ALA A 29 -6.26 11.89 15.90
C ALA A 29 -7.61 11.31 16.34
N LEU A 30 -7.85 10.03 16.04
CA LEU A 30 -9.03 9.30 16.51
C LEU A 30 -8.68 8.60 17.83
N SER A 31 -9.54 8.76 18.84
CA SER A 31 -9.43 8.04 20.11
C SER A 31 -9.90 6.59 19.97
N ALA A 32 -9.52 5.73 20.92
CA ALA A 32 -9.93 4.32 20.93
C ALA A 32 -11.46 4.14 20.90
N THR A 33 -12.22 5.04 21.52
CA THR A 33 -13.69 5.01 21.48
C THR A 33 -14.24 5.40 20.11
N GLN A 34 -13.60 6.34 19.42
CA GLN A 34 -13.97 6.75 18.06
C GLN A 34 -13.68 5.67 17.03
N TYR A 35 -12.63 4.87 17.20
CA TYR A 35 -12.44 3.67 16.38
C TYR A 35 -13.56 2.65 16.59
N GLY A 36 -13.96 2.40 17.84
CA GLY A 36 -15.11 1.56 18.14
C GLY A 36 -16.40 2.06 17.49
N GLN A 37 -16.64 3.38 17.52
CA GLN A 37 -17.77 4.01 16.84
C GLN A 37 -17.66 3.93 15.32
N ALA A 38 -16.48 4.15 14.74
CA ALA A 38 -16.25 4.06 13.29
C ALA A 38 -16.47 2.65 12.73
N LEU A 39 -16.20 1.62 13.54
CA LEU A 39 -16.48 0.23 13.18
C LEU A 39 -17.96 -0.14 13.35
N ALA A 40 -18.62 0.40 14.39
CA ALA A 40 -20.03 0.12 14.67
C ALA A 40 -20.98 0.89 13.74
N ASP A 41 -20.64 2.13 13.41
CA ASP A 41 -21.40 3.03 12.54
C ASP A 41 -20.47 3.67 11.48
N PRO A 42 -20.38 3.08 10.28
CA PRO A 42 -19.58 3.62 9.18
C PRO A 42 -20.05 4.97 8.66
N ALA A 43 -21.30 5.39 8.95
CA ALA A 43 -21.84 6.69 8.53
C ALA A 43 -21.55 7.81 9.55
N SER A 44 -20.99 7.47 10.72
CA SER A 44 -20.50 8.47 11.68
C SER A 44 -19.32 9.27 11.11
N GLY A 45 -19.09 10.50 11.57
CA GLY A 45 -17.94 11.30 11.13
C GLY A 45 -16.58 10.57 11.21
N PRO A 46 -16.26 9.87 12.31
CA PRO A 46 -15.09 9.00 12.39
C PRO A 46 -15.12 7.81 11.41
N GLY A 47 -16.30 7.22 11.19
CA GLY A 47 -16.54 6.15 10.22
C GLY A 47 -16.24 6.57 8.79
N GLU A 48 -16.69 7.76 8.39
CA GLU A 48 -16.45 8.32 7.07
C GLU A 48 -14.95 8.52 6.81
N VAL A 49 -14.22 9.11 7.76
CA VAL A 49 -12.76 9.27 7.65
C VAL A 49 -12.05 7.90 7.54
N LEU A 50 -12.47 6.93 8.36
CA LEU A 50 -11.86 5.61 8.36
C LEU A 50 -12.11 4.87 7.04
N TRP A 51 -13.36 4.79 6.60
CA TRP A 51 -13.79 3.95 5.49
C TRP A 51 -13.74 4.61 4.12
N GLN A 52 -13.93 5.94 4.03
CA GLN A 52 -13.89 6.67 2.76
C GLN A 52 -12.52 7.27 2.45
N VAL A 53 -11.66 7.45 3.45
CA VAL A 53 -10.33 8.07 3.25
C VAL A 53 -9.19 7.12 3.59
N ARG A 54 -9.10 6.62 4.83
CA ARG A 54 -7.92 5.86 5.29
C ARG A 54 -7.85 4.46 4.68
N ALA A 55 -8.93 3.70 4.76
CA ALA A 55 -9.01 2.35 4.22
C ALA A 55 -8.71 2.30 2.71
N PRO A 56 -9.37 3.09 1.84
CA PRO A 56 -9.08 3.07 0.40
C PRO A 56 -7.66 3.54 0.10
N ARG A 57 -7.13 4.54 0.82
CA ARG A 57 -5.73 4.97 0.68
C ARG A 57 -4.74 3.84 1.02
N ALA A 58 -4.98 3.11 2.11
CA ALA A 58 -4.13 1.99 2.52
C ALA A 58 -4.14 0.86 1.47
N VAL A 59 -5.32 0.52 0.92
CA VAL A 59 -5.45 -0.47 -0.15
C VAL A 59 -4.74 -0.01 -1.42
N CYS A 60 -4.94 1.24 -1.84
CA CYS A 60 -4.23 1.81 -2.98
C CYS A 60 -2.71 1.76 -2.80
N ALA A 61 -2.20 2.15 -1.63
CA ALA A 61 -0.77 2.11 -1.34
C ALA A 61 -0.20 0.67 -1.43
N LEU A 62 -0.93 -0.32 -0.90
CA LEU A 62 -0.57 -1.73 -1.00
C LEU A 62 -0.52 -2.19 -2.46
N MET A 63 -1.56 -1.90 -3.24
CA MET A 63 -1.65 -2.31 -4.64
C MET A 63 -0.56 -1.67 -5.50
N VAL A 64 -0.32 -0.37 -5.33
CA VAL A 64 0.74 0.35 -6.05
C VAL A 64 2.11 -0.20 -5.67
N GLY A 65 2.38 -0.41 -4.38
CA GLY A 65 3.64 -1.00 -3.92
C GLY A 65 3.88 -2.42 -4.47
N ALA A 66 2.84 -3.25 -4.49
CA ALA A 66 2.90 -4.59 -5.07
C ALA A 66 3.17 -4.56 -6.58
N ALA A 67 2.48 -3.69 -7.33
CA ALA A 67 2.67 -3.54 -8.76
C ALA A 67 4.09 -3.06 -9.10
N LEU A 68 4.60 -2.06 -8.37
CA LEU A 68 5.97 -1.56 -8.55
C LEU A 68 7.03 -2.61 -8.19
N GLY A 69 6.84 -3.34 -7.08
CA GLY A 69 7.73 -4.41 -6.67
C GLY A 69 7.79 -5.55 -7.68
N LEU A 70 6.64 -5.95 -8.25
CA LEU A 70 6.56 -6.95 -9.31
C LEU A 70 7.20 -6.46 -10.60
N ALA A 71 6.91 -5.22 -11.03
CA ALA A 71 7.51 -4.64 -12.23
C ALA A 71 9.04 -4.57 -12.12
N GLY A 72 9.57 -4.17 -10.95
CA GLY A 72 11.00 -4.17 -10.66
C GLY A 72 11.61 -5.57 -10.71
N ALA A 73 11.00 -6.55 -10.03
CA ALA A 73 11.49 -7.93 -10.03
C ALA A 73 11.51 -8.55 -11.44
N VAL A 74 10.47 -8.30 -12.24
CA VAL A 74 10.40 -8.76 -13.63
C VAL A 74 11.48 -8.10 -14.47
N LEU A 75 11.66 -6.78 -14.38
CA LEU A 75 12.65 -6.07 -15.17
C LEU A 75 14.08 -6.46 -14.79
N GLN A 76 14.37 -6.61 -13.50
CA GLN A 76 15.65 -7.11 -12.99
C GLN A 76 15.94 -8.52 -13.52
N GLY A 77 14.92 -9.38 -13.60
CA GLY A 77 15.03 -10.72 -14.18
C GLY A 77 15.26 -10.72 -15.70
N LEU A 78 14.53 -9.89 -16.44
CA LEU A 78 14.64 -9.76 -17.89
C LEU A 78 16.01 -9.22 -18.32
N LEU A 79 16.47 -8.16 -17.66
CA LEU A 79 17.76 -7.51 -17.97
C LEU A 79 18.94 -8.21 -17.28
N ARG A 80 18.68 -9.15 -16.38
CA ARG A 80 19.68 -9.79 -15.50
C ARG A 80 20.59 -8.77 -14.82
N ASN A 81 20.00 -7.62 -14.45
CA ASN A 81 20.68 -6.51 -13.83
C ASN A 81 19.92 -6.10 -12.56
N PRO A 82 20.47 -6.33 -11.36
CA PRO A 82 19.81 -5.98 -10.10
C PRO A 82 19.63 -4.47 -9.90
N LEU A 83 20.27 -3.63 -10.72
CA LEU A 83 20.14 -2.17 -10.69
C LEU A 83 19.10 -1.63 -11.68
N ALA A 84 18.42 -2.51 -12.42
CA ALA A 84 17.39 -2.10 -13.36
C ALA A 84 16.14 -1.56 -12.64
N ASP A 85 15.70 -0.37 -13.03
CA ASP A 85 14.52 0.31 -12.49
C ASP A 85 13.41 0.42 -13.55
N PRO A 86 12.15 0.12 -13.21
CA PRO A 86 11.02 0.16 -14.15
C PRO A 86 10.77 1.54 -14.78
N GLY A 87 11.23 2.63 -14.16
CA GLY A 87 11.12 3.98 -14.69
C GLY A 87 11.91 4.20 -15.98
N VAL A 88 12.91 3.37 -16.27
CA VAL A 88 13.77 3.47 -17.48
C VAL A 88 12.98 3.19 -18.77
N LEU A 89 11.86 2.46 -18.70
CA LEU A 89 11.02 2.12 -19.85
C LEU A 89 10.10 3.28 -20.33
N GLY A 90 10.11 4.44 -19.67
CA GLY A 90 9.32 5.61 -20.08
C GLY A 90 7.82 5.55 -19.71
N VAL A 91 7.40 4.50 -19.00
CA VAL A 91 6.00 4.32 -18.53
C VAL A 91 5.59 5.47 -17.60
N SER A 92 6.49 5.93 -16.73
CA SER A 92 6.23 7.06 -15.83
C SER A 92 6.03 8.38 -16.59
N ALA A 93 6.80 8.60 -17.66
CA ALA A 93 6.70 9.83 -18.47
C ALA A 93 5.39 9.89 -19.26
N THR A 94 4.95 8.76 -19.83
CA THR A 94 3.67 8.68 -20.56
C THR A 94 2.47 8.77 -19.63
N ALA A 95 2.53 8.17 -18.44
CA ALA A 95 1.50 8.34 -17.41
C ALA A 95 1.39 9.81 -16.93
N ALA A 96 2.54 10.48 -16.71
CA ALA A 96 2.56 11.89 -16.31
C ALA A 96 1.98 12.81 -17.39
N LEU A 97 2.31 12.56 -18.67
CA LEU A 97 1.74 13.31 -19.80
C LEU A 97 0.21 13.11 -19.87
N GLY A 98 -0.27 11.87 -19.73
CA GLY A 98 -1.70 11.57 -19.75
C GLY A 98 -2.47 12.15 -18.57
N ALA A 99 -1.85 12.30 -17.40
CA ALA A 99 -2.47 12.94 -16.24
C ALA A 99 -2.50 14.48 -16.33
N ALA A 100 -1.63 15.08 -17.16
CA ALA A 100 -1.52 16.51 -17.32
C ALA A 100 -2.46 17.10 -18.40
N GLY A 101 -3.02 16.26 -19.26
CA GLY A 101 -4.02 16.63 -20.27
C GLY A 101 -5.43 16.40 -19.77
#